data_AF-A0A6G0X4A7-F1
#
_entry.id   AF-A0A6G0X4A7-F1
#
_cell.length_a   1.000
_cell.length_b   1.000
_cell.length_c   1.000
_cell.angle_alpha   90.00
_cell.angle_beta   90.00
_cell.angle_gamma   90.00
#
_symmetry.space_group_name_H-M   'P 1'
#
loop_
_entity.id
_entity.type
_entity.pdbx_description
1 polymer ?
#
loop_
_entity_poly.entity_id
_entity_poly.type
_entity_poly.pdbx_seq_one_letter_code
_entity_poly.pdbx_strand_id
1 'polypeptide(L)'
;MNVERRPLPSLDVAMPLSYPSPRSSPSYMAQAFPLEISPANYHRLPPLESLVQRPRQFDAWTPPGASYRAEFDNVPMTKPSVSRFQFPVLPSLRDTLRMTPELMAQQHTSPTKHVVGVKLCGVVGCEKRAKAGGVCIAHGGGIRCSKEGCSKHAVSLGFCISHGGGKRCTAEGCQNASRKFGVCWSHGGKRMCLVQGCTKGPKTGGYCWAHGGKMPKK
;
A
#
# COMPACT_ATOMS: atom_id res chain seq x y z
N MET A 1 4.13 44.24 36.69
CA MET A 1 4.19 43.56 35.37
C MET A 1 2.75 43.31 34.95
N ASN A 2 2.10 44.36 34.43
CA ASN A 2 0.69 44.34 34.06
C ASN A 2 0.58 44.21 32.54
N VAL A 3 -0.15 43.19 32.10
CA VAL A 3 -0.45 42.94 30.69
C VAL A 3 -1.72 43.71 30.35
N GLU A 4 -1.57 44.85 29.69
CA GLU A 4 -2.70 45.62 29.16
C GLU A 4 -3.35 44.87 27.99
N ARG A 5 -4.63 44.54 28.14
CA ARG A 5 -5.47 43.97 27.08
C ARG A 5 -5.85 45.09 26.11
N ARG A 6 -5.42 45.00 24.86
CA ARG A 6 -5.92 45.87 23.78
C ARG A 6 -7.22 45.31 23.19
N PRO A 7 -8.26 46.13 22.99
CA PRO A 7 -9.51 45.73 22.35
C PRO A 7 -9.40 45.66 20.82
N LEU A 8 -10.30 44.86 20.24
CA LEU A 8 -10.42 44.47 18.82
C LEU A 8 -10.86 45.63 17.90
N PRO A 9 -10.57 45.57 16.59
CA PRO A 9 -11.47 46.12 15.59
C PRO A 9 -12.32 45.03 14.93
N SER A 10 -13.64 45.17 15.08
CA SER A 10 -14.69 44.57 14.27
C SER A 10 -14.55 45.03 12.81
N LEU A 11 -14.33 44.10 11.89
CA LEU A 11 -14.47 44.37 10.47
C LEU A 11 -15.66 43.58 9.94
N ASP A 12 -16.81 44.24 9.98
CA ASP A 12 -17.93 43.98 9.08
C ASP A 12 -17.48 44.34 7.67
N VAL A 13 -17.15 43.34 6.86
CA VAL A 13 -17.01 43.51 5.42
C VAL A 13 -18.05 42.63 4.75
N ALA A 14 -19.19 43.26 4.45
CA ALA A 14 -20.16 42.76 3.50
C ALA A 14 -19.50 42.63 2.12
N MET A 15 -19.25 41.40 1.69
CA MET A 15 -18.81 41.09 0.32
C MET A 15 -20.05 40.90 -0.56
N PRO A 16 -20.19 41.65 -1.66
CA PRO A 16 -21.33 41.53 -2.56
C PRO A 16 -21.31 40.20 -3.31
N LEU A 17 -22.42 39.48 -3.22
CA LEU A 17 -22.76 38.36 -4.10
C LEU A 17 -22.89 38.87 -5.53
N SER A 18 -21.91 38.56 -6.37
CA SER A 18 -21.98 38.78 -7.81
C SER A 18 -21.13 37.74 -8.53
N TYR A 19 -21.56 36.47 -8.46
CA TYR A 19 -21.03 35.44 -9.35
C TYR A 19 -21.64 35.63 -10.75
N PRO A 20 -20.84 35.89 -11.79
CA PRO A 20 -21.35 35.92 -13.15
C PRO A 20 -21.84 34.54 -13.56
N SER A 21 -23.07 34.48 -14.09
CA SER A 21 -23.71 33.30 -14.64
C SER A 21 -22.79 32.55 -15.62
N PRO A 22 -22.77 31.20 -15.60
CA PRO A 22 -22.08 30.45 -16.64
C PRO A 22 -22.77 30.73 -17.98
N ARG A 23 -21.98 31.28 -18.92
CA ARG A 23 -22.38 31.41 -20.32
C ARG A 23 -22.85 30.06 -20.83
N SER A 24 -24.02 30.06 -21.45
CA SER A 24 -24.54 29.01 -22.31
C SER A 24 -23.45 28.52 -23.26
N SER A 25 -22.92 27.33 -22.98
CA SER A 25 -22.11 26.58 -23.92
C SER A 25 -23.05 25.97 -24.96
N PRO A 26 -22.67 25.95 -26.25
CA PRO A 26 -23.57 25.59 -27.34
C PRO A 26 -24.09 24.16 -27.16
N SER A 27 -25.36 23.98 -27.49
CA SER A 27 -26.05 22.70 -27.59
C SER A 27 -25.32 21.78 -28.58
N TYR A 28 -24.37 21.01 -28.08
CA TYR A 28 -23.89 19.84 -28.78
C TYR A 28 -25.05 18.84 -28.75
N MET A 29 -25.79 18.80 -29.85
CA MET A 29 -26.78 17.78 -30.11
C MET A 29 -26.07 16.43 -30.00
N ALA A 30 -26.26 15.75 -28.87
CA ALA A 30 -25.98 14.34 -28.77
C ALA A 30 -26.91 13.65 -29.77
N GLN A 31 -26.41 13.43 -30.98
CA GLN A 31 -27.06 12.54 -31.93
C GLN A 31 -27.05 11.17 -31.26
N ALA A 32 -28.23 10.73 -30.83
CA ALA A 32 -28.45 9.35 -30.44
C ALA A 32 -28.07 8.48 -31.64
N PHE A 33 -26.95 7.76 -31.54
CA PHE A 33 -26.67 6.67 -32.47
C PHE A 33 -27.77 5.62 -32.27
N PRO A 34 -28.60 5.34 -33.29
CA PRO A 34 -29.50 4.20 -33.21
C PRO A 34 -28.63 2.95 -33.31
N LEU A 35 -28.49 2.20 -32.21
CA LEU A 35 -28.05 0.81 -32.28
C LEU A 35 -29.22 -0.06 -32.74
N GLU A 36 -29.64 0.15 -33.98
CA GLU A 36 -30.40 -0.84 -34.74
C GLU A 36 -29.37 -1.71 -35.45
N ILE A 37 -28.86 -2.71 -34.74
CA ILE A 37 -28.08 -3.79 -35.37
C ILE A 37 -29.11 -4.73 -36.00
N SER A 38 -29.52 -4.38 -37.22
CA SER A 38 -30.29 -5.27 -38.09
C SER A 38 -29.40 -6.43 -38.57
N PRO A 39 -29.86 -7.69 -38.51
CA PRO A 39 -29.08 -8.89 -38.85
C PRO A 39 -28.76 -9.06 -40.36
N ALA A 40 -28.91 -8.02 -41.18
CA ALA A 40 -28.67 -8.09 -42.61
C ALA A 40 -27.25 -7.66 -43.07
N ASN A 41 -26.40 -7.14 -42.18
CA ASN A 41 -25.10 -6.53 -42.55
C ASN A 41 -23.86 -7.32 -42.08
N TYR A 42 -23.89 -8.66 -42.14
CA TYR A 42 -22.72 -9.50 -41.83
C TYR A 42 -21.66 -9.56 -42.95
N HIS A 43 -21.86 -8.89 -44.08
CA HIS A 43 -20.95 -8.99 -45.23
C HIS A 43 -19.83 -7.93 -45.30
N ARG A 44 -19.46 -7.30 -44.18
CA ARG A 44 -18.30 -6.39 -44.12
C ARG A 44 -17.36 -6.62 -42.94
N LEU A 45 -17.14 -7.87 -42.54
CA LEU A 45 -15.99 -8.20 -41.70
C LEU A 45 -14.85 -8.70 -42.59
N PRO A 46 -13.67 -8.06 -42.55
CA PRO A 46 -12.51 -8.57 -43.29
C PRO A 46 -12.06 -9.93 -42.74
N PRO A 47 -11.47 -10.81 -43.55
CA PRO A 47 -11.09 -12.16 -43.14
C PRO A 47 -10.04 -12.16 -42.02
N LEU A 48 -10.17 -13.10 -41.08
CA LEU A 48 -9.33 -13.25 -39.88
C LEU A 48 -7.83 -13.47 -40.16
N GLU A 49 -7.46 -13.80 -41.40
CA GLU A 49 -6.07 -14.00 -41.81
C GLU A 49 -5.28 -12.68 -41.89
N SER A 50 -5.96 -11.54 -42.02
CA SER A 50 -5.32 -10.21 -42.08
C SER A 50 -4.83 -9.68 -40.72
N LEU A 51 -5.18 -10.35 -39.62
CA LEU A 51 -4.77 -9.98 -38.25
C LEU A 51 -3.51 -10.73 -37.77
N VAL A 52 -2.95 -11.64 -38.57
CA VAL A 52 -1.81 -12.48 -38.19
C VAL A 52 -0.61 -12.30 -39.13
N GLN A 53 -0.23 -11.05 -39.41
CA GLN A 53 1.16 -10.75 -39.75
C GLN A 53 1.53 -9.34 -39.30
N ARG A 54 2.15 -9.24 -38.13
CA ARG A 54 3.13 -8.18 -37.86
C ARG A 54 4.47 -8.85 -37.57
N PRO A 55 5.43 -8.84 -38.52
CA PRO A 55 6.80 -9.14 -38.16
C PRO A 55 7.23 -8.11 -37.12
N ARG A 56 7.71 -8.57 -35.96
CA ARG A 56 8.41 -7.72 -35.00
C ARG A 56 9.75 -7.34 -35.63
N GLN A 57 9.77 -6.25 -36.39
CA GLN A 57 11.02 -5.54 -36.61
C GLN A 57 11.39 -4.91 -35.27
N PHE A 58 12.47 -5.43 -34.67
CA PHE A 58 13.15 -4.77 -33.57
C PHE A 58 13.82 -3.53 -34.18
N ASP A 59 13.11 -2.41 -34.22
CA ASP A 59 13.75 -1.14 -34.52
C ASP A 59 14.79 -0.91 -33.42
N ALA A 60 16.05 -0.95 -33.82
CA ALA A 60 17.19 -0.66 -32.98
C ALA A 60 16.99 0.74 -32.39
N TRP A 61 16.71 0.80 -31.09
CA TRP A 61 16.78 2.04 -30.35
C TRP A 61 18.25 2.47 -30.28
N THR A 62 18.66 3.31 -31.22
CA THR A 62 19.91 4.06 -31.15
C THR A 62 19.65 5.34 -30.36
N PRO A 63 20.23 5.51 -29.16
CA PRO A 63 20.14 6.79 -28.46
C PRO A 63 20.87 7.86 -29.29
N PRO A 64 20.27 9.05 -29.52
CA PRO A 64 20.99 10.15 -30.14
C PRO A 64 21.99 10.73 -29.15
N GLY A 65 23.21 11.00 -29.62
CA GLY A 65 24.13 11.92 -28.95
C GLY A 65 25.21 11.26 -28.08
N ALA A 66 26.11 10.52 -28.72
CA ALA A 66 27.48 10.42 -28.24
C ALA A 66 28.17 11.80 -28.41
N SER A 67 28.10 12.66 -27.39
CA SER A 67 28.94 13.87 -27.32
C SER A 67 29.31 14.27 -25.90
N TYR A 68 29.54 13.30 -25.01
CA TYR A 68 30.31 13.53 -23.79
C TYR A 68 31.45 12.51 -23.73
N ARG A 69 32.39 12.63 -24.67
CA ARG A 69 33.64 11.91 -24.59
C ARG A 69 34.77 12.82 -25.05
N ALA A 70 34.95 13.89 -24.30
CA ALA A 70 36.19 14.62 -24.16
C ALA A 70 36.15 15.27 -22.76
N GLU A 71 37.31 15.38 -22.14
CA GLU A 71 37.54 16.01 -20.83
C GLU A 71 37.17 15.20 -19.58
N PHE A 72 37.84 14.06 -19.39
CA PHE A 72 38.34 13.71 -18.05
C PHE A 72 39.74 13.06 -18.07
N ASP A 73 40.52 13.26 -19.13
CA ASP A 73 41.95 12.97 -19.11
C ASP A 73 42.72 14.19 -18.58
N ASN A 74 42.56 14.47 -17.28
CA ASN A 74 43.56 15.12 -16.43
C ASN A 74 43.02 15.26 -14.99
N VAL A 75 43.04 14.15 -14.25
CA VAL A 75 43.08 14.21 -12.78
C VAL A 75 44.49 13.75 -12.37
N PRO A 76 45.31 14.61 -11.72
CA PRO A 76 46.61 14.18 -11.22
C PRO A 76 46.39 13.12 -10.13
N MET A 77 46.85 11.91 -10.42
CA MET A 77 46.81 10.76 -9.52
C MET A 77 47.82 10.98 -8.38
N THR A 78 47.40 11.66 -7.31
CA THR A 78 48.18 11.65 -6.06
C THR A 78 47.99 10.28 -5.42
N LYS A 79 49.07 9.51 -5.37
CA LYS A 79 49.11 8.18 -4.76
C LYS A 79 48.77 8.32 -3.27
N PRO A 80 47.70 7.72 -2.73
CA PRO A 80 47.62 7.56 -1.29
C PRO A 80 48.73 6.57 -0.88
N SER A 81 49.61 7.02 0.00
CA SER A 81 50.60 6.16 0.66
C SER A 81 49.85 5.17 1.55
N VAL A 82 49.57 3.99 1.01
CA VAL A 82 48.94 2.92 1.78
C VAL A 82 49.98 2.42 2.78
N SER A 83 49.83 2.79 4.06
CA SER A 83 50.61 2.18 5.14
C SER A 83 50.38 0.67 5.08
N ARG A 84 51.46 -0.10 5.11
CA ARG A 84 51.48 -1.56 5.12
C ARG A 84 50.53 -2.09 6.21
N PHE A 85 49.29 -2.40 5.83
CA PHE A 85 48.35 -3.09 6.71
C PHE A 85 48.85 -4.52 6.90
N GLN A 86 49.37 -4.81 8.09
CA GLN A 86 49.71 -6.15 8.52
C GLN A 86 48.40 -6.91 8.77
N PHE A 87 48.05 -7.86 7.91
CA PHE A 87 46.90 -8.73 8.15
C PHE A 87 47.13 -9.56 9.42
N PRO A 88 46.16 -9.67 10.34
CA PRO A 88 46.27 -10.60 11.45
C PRO A 88 46.30 -12.03 10.90
N VAL A 89 47.33 -12.79 11.27
CA VAL A 89 47.47 -14.20 10.89
C VAL A 89 46.31 -14.97 11.52
N LEU A 90 45.46 -15.57 10.69
CA LEU A 90 44.39 -16.44 11.17
C LEU A 90 45.02 -17.66 11.87
N PRO A 91 44.52 -18.08 13.05
CA PRO A 91 45.01 -19.28 13.71
C PRO A 91 44.78 -20.51 12.83
N SER A 92 45.71 -21.46 12.91
CA SER A 92 45.68 -22.67 12.09
C SER A 92 44.45 -23.50 12.42
N LEU A 93 43.91 -24.22 11.42
CA LEU A 93 42.76 -25.13 11.55
C LEU A 93 42.90 -26.17 12.68
N ARG A 94 44.12 -26.44 13.15
CA ARG A 94 44.38 -27.32 14.30
C ARG A 94 44.03 -26.70 15.66
N ASP A 95 44.02 -25.37 15.74
CA ASP A 95 43.82 -24.62 16.99
C ASP A 95 42.32 -24.38 17.26
N THR A 96 41.47 -24.41 16.24
CA THR A 96 40.00 -24.32 16.39
C THR A 96 39.35 -25.62 16.84
N LEU A 97 40.01 -26.77 16.63
CA LEU A 97 39.50 -28.09 17.01
C LEU A 97 39.77 -28.45 18.48
N ARG A 98 40.42 -27.56 19.25
CA ARG A 98 40.80 -27.80 20.65
C ARG A 98 40.08 -26.89 21.65
N MET A 99 38.88 -26.42 21.31
CA MET A 99 38.01 -25.72 22.26
C MET A 99 37.06 -26.73 22.91
N THR A 100 37.11 -26.84 24.24
CA THR A 100 36.31 -27.78 25.03
C THR A 100 34.81 -27.41 25.01
N PRO A 101 33.90 -28.39 25.13
CA PRO A 101 32.46 -28.18 25.01
C PRO A 101 31.82 -27.44 26.21
N GLU A 102 32.56 -27.14 27.27
CA GLU A 102 32.02 -26.59 28.52
C GLU A 102 31.55 -25.13 28.41
N LEU A 103 32.00 -24.37 27.40
CA LEU A 103 31.56 -22.99 27.19
C LEU A 103 30.27 -22.86 26.35
N MET A 104 29.68 -23.97 25.88
CA MET A 104 28.44 -23.94 25.09
C MET A 104 27.14 -24.05 25.93
N ALA A 105 27.23 -24.20 27.25
CA ALA A 105 26.10 -24.57 28.11
C ALA A 105 25.26 -23.40 28.69
N GLN A 106 25.50 -22.13 28.33
CA GLN A 106 24.85 -20.99 29.01
C GLN A 106 23.88 -20.15 28.16
N GLN A 107 23.43 -20.64 27.01
CA GLN A 107 22.38 -19.94 26.24
C GLN A 107 21.23 -20.88 25.88
N HIS A 108 20.55 -21.36 26.92
CA HIS A 108 19.20 -21.87 26.80
C HIS A 108 18.23 -20.71 26.51
N THR A 109 17.98 -20.42 25.23
CA THR A 109 16.63 -20.04 24.80
C THR A 109 16.25 -20.95 23.66
N SER A 110 15.35 -21.88 23.92
CA SER A 110 14.83 -22.86 22.97
C SER A 110 14.50 -22.20 21.62
N PRO A 111 14.98 -22.72 20.48
CA PRO A 111 14.55 -22.25 19.17
C PRO A 111 13.08 -22.61 19.01
N THR A 112 12.19 -21.64 19.22
CA THR A 112 10.78 -21.76 18.86
C THR A 112 10.71 -22.15 17.40
N LYS A 113 10.04 -23.27 17.10
CA LYS A 113 9.86 -23.87 15.78
C LYS A 113 9.63 -22.79 14.71
N HIS A 114 10.69 -22.37 14.03
CA HIS A 114 10.60 -21.42 12.94
C HIS A 114 9.90 -22.13 11.78
N VAL A 115 8.62 -21.86 11.60
CA VAL A 115 7.93 -22.20 10.34
C VAL A 115 8.67 -21.45 9.24
N VAL A 116 9.41 -22.19 8.43
CA VAL A 116 10.25 -21.69 7.33
C VAL A 116 9.44 -20.69 6.51
N GLY A 117 9.84 -19.42 6.54
CA GLY A 117 9.21 -18.33 5.78
C GLY A 117 8.62 -17.17 6.60
N VAL A 118 8.62 -17.24 7.93
CA VAL A 118 7.99 -16.20 8.77
C VAL A 118 9.01 -15.51 9.67
N LYS A 119 9.21 -14.21 9.47
CA LYS A 119 9.98 -13.35 10.39
C LYS A 119 9.17 -13.08 11.65
N LEU A 120 9.71 -13.46 12.81
CA LEU A 120 9.18 -13.12 14.13
C LEU A 120 9.64 -11.73 14.54
N CYS A 121 8.96 -11.15 15.53
CA CYS A 121 9.32 -9.86 16.10
C CYS A 121 10.74 -9.92 16.69
N GLY A 122 11.60 -8.98 16.32
CA GLY A 122 12.99 -8.88 16.82
C GLY A 122 13.11 -8.44 18.29
N VAL A 123 12.01 -8.38 19.04
CA VAL A 123 12.04 -8.08 20.48
C VAL A 123 12.15 -9.40 21.21
N VAL A 124 13.14 -9.52 22.10
CA VAL A 124 13.39 -10.71 22.91
C VAL A 124 12.11 -11.12 23.66
N GLY A 125 11.74 -12.40 23.57
CA GLY A 125 10.52 -12.92 24.21
C GLY A 125 9.20 -12.59 23.48
N CYS A 126 9.24 -12.04 22.26
CA CYS A 126 8.03 -11.76 21.49
C CYS A 126 7.79 -12.80 20.38
N GLU A 127 6.80 -13.66 20.56
CA GLU A 127 6.40 -14.68 19.57
C GLU A 127 5.50 -14.13 18.46
N LYS A 128 5.20 -12.83 18.49
CA LYS A 128 4.34 -12.20 17.48
C LYS A 128 5.07 -12.10 16.15
N ARG A 129 4.34 -12.22 15.05
CA ARG A 129 4.88 -12.04 13.69
C ARG A 129 5.37 -10.61 13.48
N ALA A 130 6.58 -10.46 12.94
CA ALA A 130 7.09 -9.16 12.53
C ALA A 130 6.32 -8.65 11.31
N LYS A 131 6.16 -7.34 11.26
CA LYS A 131 5.66 -6.61 10.10
C LYS A 131 6.83 -5.86 9.45
N ALA A 132 6.53 -4.86 8.61
CA ALA A 132 7.56 -3.96 8.11
C ALA A 132 8.33 -3.34 9.30
N GLY A 133 9.66 -3.35 9.23
CA GLY A 133 10.54 -2.90 10.32
C GLY A 133 10.96 -4.00 11.32
N GLY A 134 10.67 -5.28 11.06
CA GLY A 134 11.23 -6.39 11.84
C GLY A 134 10.62 -6.60 13.23
N VAL A 135 9.64 -5.79 13.62
CA VAL A 135 8.91 -5.89 14.90
C VAL A 135 7.41 -6.06 14.68
N CYS A 136 6.68 -6.50 15.71
CA CYS A 136 5.23 -6.67 15.65
C CYS A 136 4.49 -5.34 15.82
N ILE A 137 3.18 -5.30 15.53
CA ILE A 137 2.34 -4.09 15.66
C ILE A 137 2.39 -3.50 17.07
N ALA A 138 2.41 -4.36 18.11
CA ALA A 138 2.50 -3.90 19.51
C ALA A 138 3.83 -3.22 19.84
N HIS A 139 4.91 -3.65 19.18
CA HIS A 139 6.24 -3.06 19.30
C HIS A 139 6.52 -2.03 18.21
N GLY A 140 5.48 -1.58 17.51
CA GLY A 140 5.55 -0.48 16.56
C GLY A 140 5.78 -0.86 15.09
N GLY A 141 5.67 -2.13 14.73
CA GLY A 141 5.86 -2.63 13.37
C GLY A 141 4.76 -2.23 12.40
N GLY A 142 5.15 -1.95 11.16
CA GLY A 142 4.27 -1.45 10.10
C GLY A 142 4.43 0.05 9.87
N ILE A 143 3.83 0.53 8.78
CA ILE A 143 3.89 1.93 8.37
C ILE A 143 2.85 2.73 9.17
N ARG A 144 3.21 3.93 9.62
CA ARG A 144 2.28 4.87 10.28
C ARG A 144 1.60 5.76 9.25
N CYS A 145 0.44 6.27 9.62
CA CYS A 145 -0.28 7.21 8.78
C CYS A 145 0.58 8.46 8.54
N SER A 146 0.74 8.85 7.28
CA SER A 146 1.52 10.03 6.87
C SER A 146 0.87 11.36 7.25
N LYS A 147 -0.32 11.36 7.87
CA LYS A 147 -0.99 12.58 8.32
C LYS A 147 -0.35 13.04 9.62
N GLU A 148 -0.03 14.32 9.70
CA GLU A 148 0.51 14.96 10.91
C GLU A 148 -0.34 14.63 12.14
N GLY A 149 0.33 14.22 13.23
CA GLY A 149 -0.31 13.85 14.50
C GLY A 149 -1.07 12.50 14.49
N CYS A 150 -1.02 11.71 13.41
CA CYS A 150 -1.75 10.44 13.37
C CYS A 150 -0.87 9.23 13.72
N SER A 151 -1.05 8.67 14.92
CA SER A 151 -0.36 7.46 15.36
C SER A 151 -0.97 6.15 14.84
N LYS A 152 -2.01 6.22 13.98
CA LYS A 152 -2.69 5.04 13.43
C LYS A 152 -1.82 4.37 12.36
N HIS A 153 -2.00 3.07 12.19
CA HIS A 153 -1.31 2.32 11.15
C HIS A 153 -1.88 2.64 9.77
N ALA A 154 -0.98 2.79 8.80
CA ALA A 154 -1.35 2.91 7.40
C ALA A 154 -1.80 1.55 6.86
N VAL A 155 -2.88 1.57 6.08
CA VAL A 155 -3.43 0.37 5.44
C VAL A 155 -3.04 0.33 3.97
N SER A 156 -3.24 1.44 3.25
CA SER A 156 -2.75 1.64 1.88
C SER A 156 -2.36 3.10 1.68
N LEU A 157 -1.55 3.36 0.64
CA LEU A 157 -1.14 4.71 0.21
C LEU A 157 -0.48 5.56 1.32
N GLY A 158 0.07 4.92 2.36
CA GLY A 158 0.65 5.64 3.51
C GLY A 158 -0.39 6.26 4.46
N PHE A 159 -1.70 6.04 4.27
CA PHE A 159 -2.75 6.59 5.14
C PHE A 159 -3.48 5.51 5.93
N CYS A 160 -4.05 5.90 7.07
CA CYS A 160 -4.96 5.03 7.83
C CYS A 160 -6.38 5.05 7.22
N ILE A 161 -7.26 4.16 7.69
CA ILE A 161 -8.63 4.04 7.17
C ILE A 161 -9.40 5.37 7.23
N SER A 162 -9.26 6.14 8.32
CA SER A 162 -9.93 7.44 8.47
C SER A 162 -9.35 8.53 7.56
N HIS A 163 -8.09 8.41 7.14
CA HIS A 163 -7.42 9.38 6.27
C HIS A 163 -7.32 8.91 4.82
N GLY A 164 -8.00 7.83 4.44
CA GLY A 164 -8.11 7.37 3.05
C GLY A 164 -7.23 6.21 2.62
N GLY A 165 -6.59 5.50 3.56
CA GLY A 165 -5.85 4.27 3.25
C GLY A 165 -6.71 3.04 2.96
N GLY A 166 -7.92 3.22 2.46
CA GLY A 166 -8.83 2.12 2.14
C GLY A 166 -9.75 2.50 0.99
N LYS A 167 -10.27 1.49 0.28
CA LYS A 167 -11.25 1.70 -0.79
C LYS A 167 -12.49 2.39 -0.22
N ARG A 168 -13.05 3.35 -0.95
CA ARG A 168 -14.31 4.01 -0.58
C ARG A 168 -15.51 3.22 -1.09
N CYS A 169 -16.65 3.45 -0.47
CA CYS A 169 -17.91 2.87 -0.90
C CYS A 169 -18.25 3.35 -2.32
N THR A 170 -18.63 2.43 -3.20
CA THR A 170 -19.02 2.74 -4.59
C THR A 170 -20.40 3.39 -4.68
N ALA A 171 -21.22 3.31 -3.63
CA ALA A 171 -22.51 4.00 -3.57
C ALA A 171 -22.36 5.52 -3.69
N GLU A 172 -23.26 6.13 -4.46
CA GLU A 172 -23.27 7.57 -4.75
C GLU A 172 -23.30 8.41 -3.45
N GLY A 173 -22.40 9.39 -3.34
CA GLY A 173 -22.29 10.27 -2.17
C GLY A 173 -21.75 9.60 -0.89
N CYS A 174 -21.39 8.31 -0.91
CA CYS A 174 -20.96 7.62 0.31
C CYS A 174 -19.45 7.76 0.56
N GLN A 175 -19.07 8.50 1.61
CA GLN A 175 -17.67 8.66 2.01
C GLN A 175 -17.14 7.53 2.92
N ASN A 176 -17.99 6.55 3.24
CA ASN A 176 -17.61 5.46 4.13
C ASN A 176 -16.59 4.53 3.48
N ALA A 177 -15.74 3.92 4.31
CA ALA A 177 -14.81 2.89 3.87
C ALA A 177 -15.57 1.63 3.41
N SER A 178 -15.19 1.14 2.23
CA SER A 178 -15.64 -0.14 1.69
C SER A 178 -15.02 -1.29 2.48
N ARG A 179 -15.82 -2.33 2.72
CA ARG A 179 -15.36 -3.56 3.40
C ARG A 179 -15.24 -4.71 2.43
N LYS A 180 -16.37 -5.13 1.85
CA LYS A 180 -16.46 -6.20 0.85
C LYS A 180 -17.34 -5.74 -0.29
N PHE A 181 -17.10 -6.28 -1.47
CA PHE A 181 -17.89 -5.98 -2.68
C PHE A 181 -17.95 -4.50 -3.06
N GLY A 182 -16.94 -3.69 -2.71
CA GLY A 182 -16.93 -2.27 -3.05
C GLY A 182 -17.85 -1.38 -2.19
N VAL A 183 -18.62 -1.94 -1.26
CA VAL A 183 -19.62 -1.20 -0.46
C VAL A 183 -19.31 -1.17 1.04
N CYS A 184 -19.82 -0.16 1.73
CA CYS A 184 -19.72 0.00 3.19
C CYS A 184 -20.78 -0.84 3.92
N TRP A 185 -20.75 -0.82 5.26
CA TRP A 185 -21.67 -1.62 6.09
C TRP A 185 -23.16 -1.34 5.84
N SER A 186 -23.53 -0.07 5.63
CA SER A 186 -24.93 0.32 5.36
C SER A 186 -25.38 -0.09 3.96
N HIS A 187 -24.48 -0.10 2.99
CA HIS A 187 -24.77 -0.42 1.58
C HIS A 187 -24.50 -1.90 1.22
N GLY A 188 -24.43 -2.81 2.20
CA GLY A 188 -24.32 -4.25 1.94
C GLY A 188 -22.92 -4.87 2.10
N GLY A 189 -21.94 -4.13 2.59
CA GLY A 189 -20.59 -4.62 2.89
C GLY A 189 -20.51 -5.52 4.13
N LYS A 190 -21.64 -5.78 4.80
CA LYS A 190 -21.75 -6.72 5.93
C LYS A 190 -22.14 -8.10 5.40
N ARG A 191 -21.58 -9.17 5.99
CA ARG A 191 -22.11 -10.51 5.72
C ARG A 191 -23.50 -10.64 6.34
N MET A 192 -24.38 -11.35 5.64
CA MET A 192 -25.74 -11.65 6.10
C MET A 192 -25.81 -13.08 6.61
N CYS A 193 -26.81 -13.37 7.43
CA CYS A 193 -27.15 -14.74 7.81
C CYS A 193 -27.53 -15.54 6.57
N LEU A 194 -27.10 -16.81 6.49
CA LEU A 194 -27.29 -17.67 5.33
C LEU A 194 -28.76 -18.07 5.12
N VAL A 195 -29.58 -18.01 6.17
CA VAL A 195 -31.03 -18.20 6.08
C VAL A 195 -31.66 -17.11 5.22
N GLN A 196 -32.42 -17.54 4.22
CA GLN A 196 -33.13 -16.67 3.28
C GLN A 196 -34.03 -15.66 4.01
N GLY A 197 -33.98 -14.39 3.59
CA GLY A 197 -34.77 -13.31 4.20
C GLY A 197 -34.25 -12.76 5.53
N CYS A 198 -33.14 -13.28 6.07
CA CYS A 198 -32.61 -12.79 7.33
C CYS A 198 -31.71 -11.55 7.15
N THR A 199 -32.11 -10.41 7.72
CA THR A 199 -31.33 -9.16 7.67
C THR A 199 -30.24 -9.04 8.74
N LYS A 200 -30.16 -10.04 9.64
CA LYS A 200 -29.21 -10.08 10.75
C LYS A 200 -27.84 -10.57 10.28
N GLY A 201 -26.78 -10.01 10.84
CA GLY A 201 -25.41 -10.46 10.57
C GLY A 201 -25.12 -11.82 11.23
N PRO A 202 -24.25 -12.65 10.62
CA PRO A 202 -23.88 -13.93 11.17
C PRO A 202 -22.88 -13.77 12.32
N LYS A 203 -23.05 -14.56 13.39
CA LYS A 203 -22.07 -14.65 14.49
C LYS A 203 -21.01 -15.69 14.16
N THR A 204 -21.43 -16.95 14.10
CA THR A 204 -20.57 -18.12 13.84
C THR A 204 -21.22 -18.98 12.77
N GLY A 205 -20.41 -19.63 11.91
CA GLY A 205 -20.92 -20.56 10.90
C GLY A 205 -21.81 -19.95 9.80
N GLY A 206 -21.86 -18.62 9.67
CA GLY A 206 -22.76 -17.97 8.69
C GLY A 206 -24.20 -17.76 9.18
N TYR A 207 -24.48 -18.01 10.47
CA TYR A 207 -25.82 -17.87 11.05
C TYR A 207 -25.89 -16.78 12.12
N CYS A 208 -27.02 -16.08 12.21
CA CYS A 208 -27.28 -15.11 13.27
C CYS A 208 -27.69 -15.81 14.58
N TRP A 209 -27.83 -15.05 15.67
CA TRP A 209 -28.23 -15.58 16.98
C TRP A 209 -29.58 -16.31 16.96
N ALA A 210 -30.50 -15.92 16.06
CA ALA A 210 -31.79 -16.56 15.90
C ALA A 210 -31.74 -17.86 15.06
N HIS A 211 -30.72 -18.02 14.21
CA HIS A 211 -30.63 -19.10 13.22
C HIS A 211 -29.47 -20.07 13.48
N GLY A 212 -29.02 -20.18 14.74
CA GLY A 212 -27.99 -21.17 15.13
C GLY A 212 -26.58 -20.62 15.34
N GLY A 213 -26.39 -19.30 15.29
CA GLY A 213 -25.15 -18.64 15.72
C GLY A 213 -25.00 -18.64 17.24
N LYS A 214 -24.84 -19.82 17.86
CA LYS A 214 -24.60 -19.97 19.30
C LYS A 214 -23.22 -19.41 19.65
N MET A 215 -23.16 -18.60 20.71
CA MET A 215 -21.88 -18.20 21.30
C MET A 215 -21.48 -19.31 22.30
N PRO A 216 -20.24 -19.81 22.27
CA PRO A 216 -19.79 -20.74 23.30
C PRO A 216 -19.98 -20.07 24.66
N LYS A 217 -20.64 -20.75 25.60
CA LYS A 217 -20.72 -20.28 26.98
C LYS A 217 -19.31 -20.36 27.57
N LYS A 218 -18.84 -19.24 28.11
CA LYS A 218 -17.53 -19.09 28.73
C LYS A 218 -17.61 -19.50 30.20
#